data_AF-A0A497B9S0-F1
#
_entry.id   AF-A0A497B9S0-F1
#
_cell.length_a   1.000
_cell.length_b   1.000
_cell.length_c   1.000
_cell.angle_alpha   90.00
_cell.angle_beta   90.00
_cell.angle_gamma   90.00
#
_symmetry.space_group_name_H-M   'P 1'
#
loop_
_entity.id
_entity.type
_entity.pdbx_description
1 polymer ?
#
loop_
_entity_poly.entity_id
_entity_poly.type
_entity_poly.pdbx_seq_one_letter_code
_entity_poly.pdbx_strand_id
1 'polypeptide(L)'
;MTLPVGAKWLFSAYRKKLKAWNGYYETRQRNAFLIFKNNPEKQRVCKCGKCKVKIPRYVPRVFHEMSFWKYHLCPKCALKEVKETIEEREVLLKELKKNLEELKAMKSELEKLVENEDFKEIMSTAYLAKNLEKKPQGYY
;
A
#
# COMPACT_ATOMS: atom_id res chain seq x y z
N MET A 1 -5.37 36.03 15.85
CA MET A 1 -5.41 35.05 16.96
C MET A 1 -4.01 34.54 17.24
N THR A 2 -3.33 35.17 18.17
CA THR A 2 -2.07 34.71 18.77
C THR A 2 -2.42 33.62 19.80
N LEU A 3 -1.82 32.44 19.69
CA LEU A 3 -2.01 31.40 20.71
C LEU A 3 -1.32 31.82 22.02
N PRO A 4 -1.82 31.35 23.17
CA PRO A 4 -1.21 31.60 24.47
C PRO A 4 0.25 31.14 24.49
N VAL A 5 1.09 31.88 25.21
CA VAL A 5 2.56 31.76 25.24
C VAL A 5 3.05 30.33 25.54
N GLY A 6 2.26 29.53 26.26
CA GLY A 6 2.52 28.11 26.54
C GLY A 6 2.44 27.17 25.33
N ALA A 7 1.69 27.50 24.27
CA ALA A 7 1.55 26.63 23.09
C ALA A 7 2.80 26.59 22.20
N LYS A 8 3.66 27.63 22.26
CA LYS A 8 4.94 27.66 21.54
C LYS A 8 5.91 26.59 22.04
N TRP A 9 5.84 26.24 23.33
CA TRP A 9 6.72 25.25 23.97
C TRP A 9 6.31 23.81 23.69
N LEU A 10 5.01 23.53 23.53
CA LEU A 10 4.50 22.17 23.27
C LEU A 10 5.14 21.53 22.03
N PHE A 11 5.38 22.30 20.97
CA PHE A 11 5.96 21.78 19.73
C PHE A 11 7.49 21.89 19.63
N SER A 12 8.16 22.53 20.60
CA SER A 12 9.62 22.66 20.63
C SER A 12 10.28 21.30 20.91
N ALA A 13 9.68 20.48 21.76
CA ALA A 13 10.13 19.11 22.06
C ALA A 13 10.11 18.21 20.80
N TYR A 14 9.14 18.42 19.92
CA TYR A 14 9.02 17.70 18.65
C TYR A 14 9.99 18.20 17.57
N ARG A 15 10.68 19.35 17.75
CA ARG A 15 11.72 19.80 16.79
C ARG A 15 12.97 18.92 16.83
N LYS A 16 13.29 18.37 18.01
CA LYS A 16 14.56 17.65 18.24
C LYS A 16 14.45 16.14 18.03
N LYS A 17 13.27 15.55 18.22
CA LYS A 17 13.10 14.07 18.26
C LYS A 17 12.74 13.40 16.93
N LEU A 18 12.11 14.12 15.99
CA LEU A 18 11.65 13.53 14.73
C LEU A 18 12.42 14.13 13.55
N LYS A 19 13.58 13.55 13.25
CA LYS A 19 14.14 13.65 11.88
C LYS A 19 13.07 13.07 10.96
N ALA A 20 12.71 13.80 9.90
CA ALA A 20 11.58 13.54 9.00
C ALA A 20 11.20 12.04 8.94
N TRP A 21 10.03 11.70 9.46
CA TRP A 21 9.46 10.39 9.19
C TRP A 21 9.11 10.36 7.71
N ASN A 22 9.82 9.54 6.95
CA ASN A 22 9.53 9.23 5.56
C ASN A 22 8.67 7.96 5.55
N GLY A 23 7.41 8.10 5.98
CA GLY A 23 6.46 7.01 5.91
C GLY A 23 6.04 6.83 4.45
N TYR A 24 6.47 5.73 3.83
CA TYR A 24 5.94 5.32 2.54
C TYR A 24 4.55 4.73 2.73
N TYR A 25 3.58 5.26 2.02
CA TYR A 25 2.32 4.57 1.88
C TYR A 25 1.80 4.66 0.45
N GLU A 26 1.34 3.52 -0.04
CA GLU A 26 0.92 3.36 -1.41
C GLU A 26 -0.56 3.76 -1.48
N THR A 27 -0.82 4.93 -2.05
CA THR A 27 -2.16 5.32 -2.46
C THR A 27 -2.49 4.69 -3.82
N ARG A 28 -3.77 4.66 -4.21
CA ARG A 28 -4.20 4.20 -5.56
C ARG A 28 -3.42 4.83 -6.72
N GLN A 29 -2.88 6.04 -6.52
CA GLN A 29 -1.89 6.66 -7.39
C GLN A 29 -0.50 6.36 -6.82
N ARG A 30 0.33 5.63 -7.57
CA ARG A 30 1.64 5.09 -7.15
C ARG A 30 2.48 6.10 -6.34
N ASN A 31 3.01 5.61 -5.22
CA ASN A 31 4.02 6.24 -4.34
C ASN A 31 3.60 7.58 -3.72
N ALA A 32 2.88 7.53 -2.59
CA ALA A 32 2.68 8.70 -1.74
C ALA A 32 3.64 8.71 -0.54
N PHE A 33 4.17 9.90 -0.23
CA PHE A 33 5.02 10.11 0.94
C PHE A 33 4.34 11.04 1.92
N LEU A 34 4.27 10.62 3.18
CA LEU A 34 4.05 11.54 4.30
C LEU A 34 5.41 11.94 4.84
N ILE A 35 5.74 13.21 4.69
CA ILE A 35 6.98 13.79 5.19
C ILE A 35 6.65 14.71 6.36
N PHE A 36 7.00 14.31 7.58
CA PHE A 36 6.85 15.16 8.75
C PHE A 36 7.84 16.34 8.70
N LYS A 37 7.33 17.57 8.68
CA LYS A 37 8.12 18.81 8.66
C LYS A 37 7.83 19.63 9.91
N ASN A 38 8.85 19.81 10.75
CA ASN A 38 8.80 20.67 11.93
C ASN A 38 10.00 21.63 11.99
N ASN A 39 10.00 22.64 11.13
CA ASN A 39 11.00 23.71 11.12
C ASN A 39 10.34 25.09 11.14
N PRO A 40 9.85 25.55 12.29
CA PRO A 40 9.02 26.74 12.37
C PRO A 40 9.72 28.06 12.03
N GLU A 41 11.06 28.12 12.04
CA GLU A 41 11.83 29.28 11.58
C GLU A 41 11.77 29.44 10.06
N LYS A 42 11.83 28.33 9.32
CA LYS A 42 11.76 28.32 7.85
C LYS A 42 10.33 28.13 7.31
N GLN A 43 9.37 27.80 8.16
CA GLN A 43 8.01 27.46 7.76
C GLN A 43 7.14 28.71 7.56
N ARG A 44 6.52 28.81 6.38
CA ARG A 44 5.42 29.75 6.11
C ARG A 44 4.08 29.20 6.63
N VAL A 45 3.13 30.11 6.86
CA VAL A 45 1.74 29.75 7.15
C VAL A 45 1.13 29.08 5.92
N CYS A 46 0.38 28.01 6.09
CA CYS A 46 -0.28 27.29 4.99
C CYS A 46 -1.69 26.85 5.37
N LYS A 47 -2.47 26.34 4.41
CA LYS A 47 -3.77 25.70 4.68
C LYS A 47 -3.62 24.19 4.56
N CYS A 48 -4.34 23.47 5.42
CA CYS A 48 -4.47 22.02 5.28
C CYS A 48 -5.15 21.68 3.95
N GLY A 49 -4.61 20.73 3.18
CA GLY A 49 -5.18 20.30 1.90
C GLY A 49 -6.57 19.67 2.05
N LYS A 50 -6.81 18.94 3.15
CA LYS A 50 -8.08 18.30 3.49
C LYS A 50 -9.09 19.24 4.15
N CYS A 51 -8.86 19.61 5.41
CA CYS A 51 -9.83 20.40 6.17
C CYS A 51 -9.78 21.92 5.94
N LYS A 52 -8.87 22.41 5.07
CA LYS A 52 -8.66 23.84 4.74
C LYS A 52 -8.33 24.78 5.91
N VAL A 53 -8.19 24.25 7.13
CA VAL A 53 -7.77 24.99 8.33
C VAL A 53 -6.38 25.60 8.12
N LYS A 54 -6.21 26.83 8.58
CA LYS A 54 -4.93 27.57 8.54
C LYS A 54 -3.97 26.98 9.57
N ILE A 55 -2.83 26.47 9.11
CA ILE A 55 -1.76 25.90 9.92
C ILE A 55 -0.74 27.01 10.22
N PRO A 56 -0.59 27.44 11.49
CA PRO A 56 0.40 28.44 11.89
C PRO A 56 1.84 27.97 11.68
N ARG A 57 2.79 28.91 11.63
CA ARG A 57 4.23 28.61 11.40
C ARG A 57 4.84 27.68 12.45
N TYR A 58 4.39 27.78 13.70
CA TYR A 58 4.94 27.03 14.84
C TYR A 58 4.33 25.62 14.99
N VAL A 59 3.31 25.28 14.20
CA VAL A 59 2.65 23.98 14.26
C VAL A 59 3.33 23.04 13.26
N PRO A 60 3.75 21.83 13.67
CA PRO A 60 4.26 20.83 12.76
C PRO A 60 3.24 20.51 11.68
N ARG A 61 3.72 20.24 10.47
CA ARG A 61 2.87 19.86 9.35
C ARG A 61 3.41 18.61 8.70
N VAL A 62 2.50 17.86 8.09
CA VAL A 62 2.86 16.72 7.28
C VAL A 62 2.76 17.15 5.83
N PHE A 63 3.80 16.92 5.05
CA PHE A 63 3.76 17.15 3.62
C PHE A 63 3.34 15.85 2.96
N HIS A 64 2.24 15.92 2.23
CA HIS A 64 1.75 14.82 1.43
C HIS A 64 2.23 15.06 0.00
N GLU A 65 3.11 14.19 -0.46
CA GLU A 65 3.63 14.18 -1.83
C GLU A 65 3.00 13.01 -2.58
N MET A 66 2.19 13.31 -3.59
CA MET A 66 1.71 12.36 -4.59
C MET A 66 2.40 12.67 -5.93
N SER A 67 2.31 11.74 -6.88
CA SER A 67 2.96 11.87 -8.19
C SER A 67 2.59 13.17 -8.93
N PHE A 68 1.36 13.67 -8.77
CA PHE A 68 0.88 14.88 -9.46
C PHE A 68 0.42 16.02 -8.54
N TRP A 69 0.26 15.75 -7.24
CA TRP A 69 -0.31 16.73 -6.30
C TRP A 69 0.52 16.77 -5.03
N LYS A 70 0.84 17.98 -4.57
CA LYS A 70 1.59 18.20 -3.34
C LYS A 70 0.83 19.15 -2.45
N TYR A 71 0.53 18.74 -1.23
CA TYR A 71 -0.15 19.60 -0.28
C TYR A 71 0.31 19.38 1.15
N HIS A 72 0.00 20.33 2.02
CA HIS A 72 0.29 20.25 3.45
C HIS A 72 -0.93 19.77 4.20
N LEU A 73 -0.72 18.89 5.18
CA LEU A 73 -1.73 18.40 6.10
C LEU A 73 -1.44 18.88 7.51
N CYS A 74 -2.52 19.16 8.25
CA CYS A 74 -2.42 19.31 9.69
C CYS A 74 -2.23 17.93 10.35
N PRO A 75 -1.64 17.87 11.55
CA PRO A 75 -1.40 16.60 12.24
C PRO A 75 -2.65 15.74 12.41
N LYS A 76 -3.82 16.35 12.65
CA LYS A 76 -5.10 15.64 12.78
C LYS A 76 -5.48 14.90 11.49
N CYS A 77 -5.39 15.58 10.34
CA CYS A 77 -5.73 14.96 9.06
C CYS A 77 -4.71 13.91 8.64
N ALA A 78 -3.43 14.17 8.87
CA ALA A 78 -2.37 13.19 8.57
C ALA A 78 -2.53 11.92 9.42
N LEU A 79 -2.86 12.05 10.71
CA LEU A 79 -3.12 10.89 11.58
C LEU A 79 -4.30 10.06 11.08
N LYS A 80 -5.37 10.72 10.62
CA LYS A 80 -6.54 10.03 10.06
C LYS A 80 -6.17 9.19 8.84
N GLU A 81 -5.39 9.76 7.92
CA GLU A 81 -4.90 9.04 6.73
C GLU A 81 -4.04 7.83 7.09
N VAL A 82 -3.11 8.00 8.02
CA VAL A 82 -2.22 6.90 8.44
C VAL A 82 -3.05 5.76 9.03
N LYS A 83 -4.07 6.06 9.84
CA LYS A 83 -4.96 5.04 10.41
C LYS A 83 -5.76 4.30 9.33
N GLU A 84 -6.43 5.05 8.46
CA GLU A 84 -7.21 4.47 7.35
C GLU A 84 -6.32 3.56 6.47
N THR A 85 -5.10 4.01 6.17
CA THR A 85 -4.13 3.22 5.40
C THR A 85 -3.72 1.92 6.12
N ILE A 86 -3.51 1.98 7.44
CA ILE A 86 -3.16 0.79 8.24
C ILE A 86 -4.32 -0.20 8.20
N GLU A 87 -5.55 0.27 8.42
CA GLU A 87 -6.75 -0.55 8.39
C GLU A 87 -6.95 -1.23 7.02
N GLU A 88 -6.82 -0.47 5.93
CA GLU A 88 -6.88 -1.02 4.56
C GLU A 88 -5.83 -2.11 4.32
N ARG A 89 -4.60 -1.89 4.77
CA ARG A 89 -3.50 -2.87 4.63
C ARG A 89 -3.71 -4.12 5.47
N GLU A 90 -4.25 -3.98 6.67
CA GLU A 90 -4.60 -5.13 7.51
C GLU A 90 -5.68 -6.01 6.88
N VAL A 91 -6.66 -5.40 6.22
CA VAL A 91 -7.68 -6.14 5.45
C VAL A 91 -7.04 -6.88 4.28
N LEU A 92 -6.24 -6.19 3.45
CA LEU A 92 -5.54 -6.80 2.33
C LEU A 92 -4.62 -7.96 2.77
N LEU A 93 -3.91 -7.81 3.89
CA LEU A 93 -3.08 -8.88 4.45
C LEU A 93 -3.91 -10.11 4.84
N LYS A 94 -5.12 -9.94 5.37
CA LYS A 94 -6.01 -11.06 5.68
C LYS A 94 -6.49 -11.76 4.41
N GLU A 95 -6.90 -11.01 3.39
CA GLU A 95 -7.33 -11.56 2.10
C GLU A 95 -6.20 -12.32 1.39
N LEU A 96 -4.99 -11.75 1.35
CA LEU A 96 -3.83 -12.39 0.75
C LEU A 96 -3.44 -13.68 1.48
N LYS A 97 -3.55 -13.73 2.82
CA LYS A 97 -3.32 -14.95 3.59
C LYS A 97 -4.33 -16.04 3.22
N LYS A 98 -5.62 -15.71 3.13
CA LYS A 98 -6.68 -16.65 2.72
C LYS A 98 -6.42 -17.20 1.31
N ASN A 99 -6.12 -16.32 0.35
CA ASN A 99 -5.84 -16.73 -1.03
C ASN A 99 -4.60 -17.64 -1.11
N LEU A 100 -3.59 -17.38 -0.28
CA LEU A 100 -2.38 -18.19 -0.20
C LEU A 100 -2.66 -19.59 0.39
N GLU A 101 -3.56 -19.70 1.36
CA GLU A 101 -4.02 -20.99 1.89
C GLU A 101 -4.78 -21.80 0.84
N GLU A 102 -5.69 -21.16 0.09
CA GLU A 102 -6.43 -21.79 -1.01
C GLU A 102 -5.49 -22.30 -2.12
N LEU A 103 -4.49 -21.49 -2.51
CA LEU A 103 -3.47 -21.90 -3.48
C LEU A 103 -2.64 -23.10 -3.01
N LYS A 104 -2.30 -23.17 -1.71
CA LYS A 104 -1.61 -24.32 -1.13
C LYS A 104 -2.47 -25.57 -1.15
N ALA A 105 -3.77 -25.44 -0.83
CA ALA A 105 -4.71 -26.56 -0.88
C ALA A 105 -4.83 -27.09 -2.32
N MET A 106 -5.07 -26.23 -3.30
CA MET A 106 -5.11 -26.61 -4.72
C MET A 106 -3.81 -27.26 -5.18
N LYS A 107 -2.65 -26.71 -4.77
CA LYS A 107 -1.35 -27.34 -5.07
C LYS A 107 -1.30 -28.77 -4.54
N SER A 108 -1.71 -29.00 -3.30
CA SER A 108 -1.68 -30.35 -2.70
C SER A 108 -2.64 -31.33 -3.38
N GLU A 109 -3.80 -30.86 -3.84
CA GLU A 109 -4.75 -31.68 -4.60
C GLU A 109 -4.19 -32.03 -5.98
N LEU A 110 -3.57 -31.08 -6.67
CA LEU A 110 -2.90 -31.31 -7.95
C LEU A 110 -1.73 -32.28 -7.82
N GLU A 111 -0.91 -32.17 -6.78
CA GLU A 111 0.18 -33.12 -6.50
C GLU A 111 -0.38 -34.55 -6.36
N LYS A 112 -1.46 -34.75 -5.58
CA LYS A 112 -2.12 -36.06 -5.45
C LYS A 112 -2.70 -36.58 -6.76
N LEU A 113 -3.32 -35.70 -7.57
CA LEU A 113 -3.89 -36.08 -8.87
C LEU A 113 -2.80 -36.54 -9.84
N VAL A 114 -1.65 -35.85 -9.88
CA VAL A 114 -0.51 -36.22 -10.72
C VAL A 114 0.11 -37.55 -10.27
N GLU A 115 0.12 -37.82 -8.97
CA GLU A 115 0.63 -39.08 -8.42
C GLU A 115 -0.31 -40.27 -8.66
N ASN A 116 -1.60 -40.04 -8.91
CA ASN A 116 -2.58 -41.08 -9.17
C ASN A 116 -2.29 -41.82 -10.49
N GLU A 117 -2.15 -43.15 -10.43
CA GLU A 117 -1.83 -44.00 -11.58
C GLU A 117 -2.93 -43.96 -12.66
N ASP A 118 -4.20 -44.00 -12.27
CA ASP A 118 -5.33 -43.91 -13.22
C ASP A 118 -5.29 -42.61 -14.03
N PHE A 119 -4.87 -41.52 -13.38
CA PHE A 119 -4.71 -40.23 -14.04
C PHE A 119 -3.56 -40.25 -15.07
N LYS A 120 -2.43 -40.86 -14.74
CA LYS A 120 -1.30 -41.02 -15.67
C LYS A 120 -1.70 -41.83 -16.90
N GLU A 121 -2.43 -42.92 -16.71
CA GLU A 121 -2.92 -43.77 -17.79
C GLU A 121 -3.90 -43.02 -18.71
N ILE A 122 -4.90 -42.35 -18.14
CA ILE A 122 -5.87 -41.54 -18.91
C ILE A 122 -5.15 -40.41 -19.68
N MET A 123 -4.19 -39.74 -19.05
CA MET A 123 -3.44 -38.67 -19.73
C MET A 123 -2.53 -39.21 -20.83
N SER A 124 -1.93 -40.38 -20.64
CA SER A 124 -1.10 -41.02 -21.66
C SER A 124 -1.92 -41.45 -22.89
N THR A 125 -3.11 -41.99 -22.67
CA THR A 125 -4.04 -42.39 -23.76
C THR A 125 -4.58 -41.16 -24.50
N ALA A 126 -4.97 -40.09 -23.79
CA ALA A 126 -5.36 -38.82 -24.40
C ALA A 126 -4.22 -38.20 -25.22
N TYR A 127 -2.98 -38.28 -24.73
CA TYR A 127 -1.80 -37.80 -25.44
C TYR A 127 -1.53 -38.61 -26.73
N LEU A 128 -1.70 -39.93 -26.69
CA LEU A 128 -1.58 -40.78 -27.87
C LEU A 128 -2.69 -40.48 -28.89
N ALA A 129 -3.94 -40.35 -28.46
CA ALA A 129 -5.08 -40.00 -29.31
C ALA A 129 -4.83 -38.67 -30.06
N LYS A 130 -4.38 -37.63 -29.35
CA LYS A 130 -4.01 -36.34 -29.95
C LYS A 130 -2.92 -36.46 -31.02
N ASN A 131 -1.93 -37.33 -30.82
CA ASN A 131 -0.83 -37.51 -31.78
C ASN A 131 -1.25 -38.34 -33.00
N LEU A 132 -2.20 -39.25 -32.83
CA LEU A 132 -2.82 -40.01 -33.92
C LEU A 132 -3.78 -39.13 -34.74
N GLU A 133 -4.43 -38.14 -34.10
CA GLU A 133 -5.28 -37.13 -34.76
C GLU A 133 -4.51 -36.07 -35.54
N LYS A 134 -3.17 -36.14 -35.62
CA LYS A 134 -2.41 -35.32 -36.57
C LYS A 134 -2.95 -35.59 -37.97
N LYS A 135 -3.74 -34.63 -38.47
CA LYS A 135 -4.28 -34.65 -39.84
C LYS A 135 -3.15 -35.00 -40.81
N PRO A 136 -3.41 -35.84 -41.83
CA PRO A 136 -2.41 -36.11 -42.85
C PRO A 136 -1.87 -34.76 -43.32
N GLN A 137 -0.55 -34.57 -43.23
CA GLN A 137 0.10 -33.47 -43.94
C GLN A 137 -0.38 -33.60 -45.37
N GLY A 138 -1.21 -32.64 -45.80
CA GLY A 138 -1.72 -32.59 -47.15
C GLY A 138 -0.52 -32.60 -48.07
N TYR A 139 -0.31 -33.73 -48.73
CA TYR A 139 0.49 -33.79 -49.94
C TYR A 139 -0.30 -33.00 -50.98
N TYR A 140 0.05 -31.72 -51.12
CA TYR A 140 -0.18 -30.95 -52.33
C TYR A 140 1.01 -31.15 -53.26
#